data_AF-G5JFY9-F1
#
_entry.id   AF-G5JFY9-F1
#
_cell.length_a   1.000
_cell.length_b   1.000
_cell.length_c   1.000
_cell.angle_alpha   90.00
_cell.angle_beta   90.00
_cell.angle_gamma   90.00
#
_symmetry.space_group_name_H-M   'P 1'
#
loop_
_entity.id
_entity.type
_entity.pdbx_description
1 polymer ?
#
loop_
_entity_poly.entity_id
_entity_poly.type
_entity_poly.pdbx_seq_one_letter_code
_entity_poly.pdbx_strand_id
1 'polypeptide(L)'
;MTETTYQDPTQKTWNVLFEDSKYKSLLNKVDELLEETQLLYFRKYRVDYIDETQKPKVEALEQEFRAYATNRLADIETRVEQFEKNAETTKVDNPEAELLRRQDFEARISFYNDQEIMDYINNADVQNMSVYELNILKDAYDKKLSEDQQNKVAYAMENLKQGVLYPYTTDEEYNNLTFAYNVIDQTGMANSGVVITPDNEYGGVIIKTLSERYNDALTQAKNKQDSARQQAEFNKQYVYKK
;
A
#
# COMPACT_ATOMS: atom_id res chain seq x y z
N MET A 1 15.72 -20.64 22.63
CA MET A 1 16.10 -19.32 22.08
C MET A 1 15.35 -19.17 20.77
N THR A 2 14.32 -18.35 20.76
CA THR A 2 13.59 -18.01 19.53
C THR A 2 14.34 -16.85 18.88
N GLU A 3 14.95 -17.10 17.72
CA GLU A 3 15.50 -16.05 16.87
C GLU A 3 14.34 -15.21 16.33
N THR A 4 14.03 -14.10 17.00
CA THR A 4 13.24 -13.04 16.37
C THR A 4 14.15 -12.32 15.38
N THR A 5 14.06 -12.70 14.12
CA THR A 5 14.64 -11.96 13.01
C THR A 5 14.01 -10.57 13.02
N TYR A 6 14.80 -9.54 13.35
CA TYR A 6 14.36 -8.15 13.23
C TYR A 6 14.20 -7.85 11.74
N GLN A 7 12.96 -7.87 11.27
CA GLN A 7 12.60 -7.41 9.93
C GLN A 7 12.40 -5.90 10.02
N ASP A 8 13.15 -5.15 9.22
CA ASP A 8 13.06 -3.69 9.17
C ASP A 8 11.61 -3.28 8.80
N PRO A 9 10.96 -2.40 9.57
CA PRO A 9 9.62 -1.88 9.24
C PRO A 9 9.51 -1.31 7.82
N THR A 10 10.60 -0.80 7.25
CA THR A 10 10.65 -0.34 5.85
C THR A 10 10.47 -1.51 4.88
N GLN A 11 11.06 -2.67 5.16
CA GLN A 11 10.94 -3.88 4.34
C GLN A 11 9.48 -4.36 4.28
N LYS A 12 8.76 -4.34 5.41
CA LYS A 12 7.33 -4.67 5.44
C LYS A 12 6.47 -3.74 4.58
N THR A 13 6.81 -2.45 4.53
CA THR A 13 6.06 -1.47 3.73
C THR A 13 6.17 -1.79 2.24
N TRP A 14 7.36 -2.15 1.78
CA TRP A 14 7.62 -2.39 0.36
C TRP A 14 7.30 -3.80 -0.12
N ASN A 15 6.94 -4.73 0.79
CA ASN A 15 6.47 -6.06 0.42
C ASN A 15 5.24 -6.01 -0.51
N VAL A 16 4.44 -4.95 -0.44
CA VAL A 16 3.31 -4.73 -1.37
C VAL A 16 3.72 -4.71 -2.84
N LEU A 17 4.99 -4.35 -3.12
CA LEU A 17 5.62 -4.42 -4.44
C LEU A 17 6.55 -5.64 -4.55
N PHE A 18 7.43 -5.85 -3.57
CA PHE A 18 8.49 -6.86 -3.67
C PHE A 18 8.04 -8.29 -3.45
N GLU A 19 6.79 -8.54 -3.04
CA GLU A 19 6.22 -9.89 -3.05
C GLU A 19 5.44 -10.18 -4.34
N ASP A 20 4.98 -9.14 -5.05
CA ASP A 20 4.20 -9.22 -6.27
C ASP A 20 5.02 -9.78 -7.44
N SER A 21 4.49 -10.82 -8.09
CA SER A 21 5.19 -11.53 -9.17
C SER A 21 5.29 -10.71 -10.46
N LYS A 22 4.30 -9.87 -10.76
CA LYS A 22 4.33 -8.98 -11.92
C LYS A 22 5.38 -7.90 -11.73
N TYR A 23 5.45 -7.31 -10.54
CA TYR A 23 6.47 -6.30 -10.21
C TYR A 23 7.88 -6.89 -10.29
N LYS A 24 8.11 -8.08 -9.73
CA LYS A 24 9.39 -8.81 -9.87
C LYS A 24 9.76 -9.04 -11.34
N SER A 25 8.78 -9.43 -12.17
CA SER A 25 9.03 -9.61 -13.60
C SER A 25 9.42 -8.31 -14.30
N LEU A 26 8.86 -7.16 -13.89
CA LEU A 26 9.27 -5.87 -14.41
C LEU A 26 10.69 -5.51 -13.99
N LEU A 27 11.06 -5.76 -12.73
CA LEU A 27 12.43 -5.55 -12.26
C LEU A 27 13.45 -6.39 -13.05
N ASN A 28 13.15 -7.65 -13.35
CA ASN A 28 14.03 -8.47 -14.17
C ASN A 28 14.23 -7.87 -15.58
N LYS A 29 13.19 -7.31 -16.21
CA LYS A 29 13.32 -6.59 -17.49
C LYS A 29 14.21 -5.35 -17.37
N VAL A 30 14.17 -4.66 -16.23
CA VAL A 30 15.08 -3.53 -15.95
C VAL A 30 16.51 -4.03 -15.93
N ASP A 31 16.79 -5.08 -15.18
CA ASP A 31 18.14 -5.65 -15.05
C ASP A 31 18.67 -6.09 -16.43
N GLU A 32 17.86 -6.81 -17.21
CA GLU A 32 18.20 -7.21 -18.58
C GLU A 32 18.54 -6.00 -19.49
N LEU A 33 17.75 -4.93 -19.43
CA LEU A 33 17.98 -3.71 -20.20
C LEU A 33 19.29 -3.01 -19.80
N LEU A 34 19.56 -2.91 -18.50
CA LEU A 34 20.78 -2.26 -17.99
C LEU A 34 22.02 -3.10 -18.31
N GLU A 35 21.94 -4.43 -18.20
CA GLU A 35 23.02 -5.34 -18.58
C GLU A 35 23.32 -5.27 -20.10
N GLU A 36 22.29 -5.28 -20.94
CA GLU A 36 22.44 -5.13 -22.39
C GLU A 36 23.10 -3.79 -22.74
N THR A 37 22.68 -2.70 -22.07
CA THR A 37 23.27 -1.37 -22.24
C THR A 37 24.77 -1.37 -21.92
N GLN A 38 25.17 -1.95 -20.79
CA GLN A 38 26.59 -2.05 -20.42
C GLN A 38 27.36 -2.93 -21.42
N LEU A 39 26.77 -4.03 -21.88
CA LEU A 39 27.40 -4.94 -22.82
C LEU A 39 27.65 -4.28 -24.19
N LEU A 40 26.69 -3.53 -24.73
CA LEU A 40 26.86 -2.78 -25.97
C LEU A 40 28.01 -1.77 -25.83
N TYR A 41 28.09 -1.08 -24.69
CA TYR A 41 29.20 -0.17 -24.42
C TYR A 41 30.56 -0.89 -24.38
N PHE A 42 30.66 -2.02 -23.67
CA PHE A 42 31.90 -2.80 -23.61
C PHE A 42 32.32 -3.39 -24.97
N ARG A 43 31.34 -3.69 -25.84
CA ARG A 43 31.56 -4.10 -27.23
C ARG A 43 31.95 -2.94 -28.16
N LYS A 44 32.13 -1.73 -27.61
CA LYS A 44 32.56 -0.51 -28.32
C LYS A 44 31.58 -0.05 -29.40
N TYR A 45 30.28 -0.35 -29.23
CA TYR A 45 29.26 0.35 -30.00
C TYR A 45 29.32 1.85 -29.67
N ARG A 46 29.03 2.69 -30.67
CA ARG A 46 28.98 4.13 -30.45
C ARG A 46 27.78 4.47 -29.57
N VAL A 47 27.92 5.50 -28.74
CA VAL A 47 26.87 5.90 -27.78
C VAL A 47 25.57 6.29 -28.49
N ASP A 48 25.64 6.97 -29.63
CA ASP A 48 24.46 7.30 -30.44
C ASP A 48 23.67 6.06 -30.88
N TYR A 49 24.37 4.99 -31.30
CA TYR A 49 23.74 3.72 -31.63
C TYR A 49 23.12 3.03 -30.39
N ILE A 50 23.78 3.11 -29.24
CA ILE A 50 23.25 2.56 -27.98
C ILE A 50 21.97 3.32 -27.60
N ASP A 51 21.98 4.65 -27.67
CA ASP A 51 20.84 5.51 -27.41
C ASP A 51 19.66 5.17 -28.34
N GLU A 52 19.91 5.06 -29.66
CA GLU A 52 18.90 4.70 -30.66
C GLU A 52 18.25 3.33 -30.39
N THR A 53 19.02 2.39 -29.82
CA THR A 53 18.54 1.04 -29.52
C THR A 53 17.83 0.94 -28.16
N GLN A 54 18.33 1.66 -27.15
CA GLN A 54 17.95 1.46 -25.75
C GLN A 54 16.90 2.47 -25.26
N LYS A 55 16.91 3.73 -25.72
CA LYS A 55 15.91 4.72 -25.28
C LYS A 55 14.46 4.31 -25.57
N PRO A 56 14.12 3.74 -26.73
CA PRO A 56 12.77 3.23 -26.97
C PRO A 56 12.37 2.11 -26.00
N LYS A 57 13.32 1.26 -25.60
CA LYS A 57 13.09 0.19 -24.60
C LYS A 57 12.88 0.77 -23.20
N VAL A 58 13.65 1.82 -22.84
CA VAL A 58 13.45 2.58 -21.59
C VAL A 58 12.04 3.15 -21.54
N GLU A 59 11.62 3.87 -22.58
CA GLU A 59 10.28 4.47 -22.65
C GLU A 59 9.16 3.41 -22.58
N ALA A 60 9.31 2.30 -23.31
CA ALA A 60 8.35 1.21 -23.28
C ALA A 60 8.24 0.59 -21.89
N LEU A 61 9.37 0.37 -21.21
CA LEU A 61 9.38 -0.21 -19.88
C LEU A 61 8.85 0.77 -18.82
N GLU A 62 9.11 2.09 -18.96
CA GLU A 62 8.48 3.12 -18.11
C GLU A 62 6.95 3.10 -18.24
N GLN A 63 6.43 2.90 -19.46
CA GLN A 63 4.99 2.73 -19.68
C GLN A 63 4.45 1.46 -19.03
N GLU A 64 5.20 0.35 -19.05
CA GLU A 64 4.81 -0.88 -18.34
C GLU A 64 4.72 -0.68 -16.83
N PHE A 65 5.65 0.06 -16.20
CA PHE A 65 5.57 0.42 -14.78
C PHE A 65 4.37 1.31 -14.47
N ARG A 66 4.07 2.31 -15.32
CA ARG A 66 2.86 3.15 -15.16
C ARG A 66 1.59 2.31 -15.25
N ALA A 67 1.51 1.42 -16.23
CA ALA A 67 0.38 0.54 -16.44
C ALA A 67 0.21 -0.43 -15.26
N TYR A 68 1.31 -1.01 -14.75
CA TYR A 68 1.29 -1.85 -13.56
C TYR A 68 0.69 -1.11 -12.36
N ALA A 69 1.21 0.07 -12.02
CA ALA A 69 0.73 0.84 -10.87
C ALA A 69 -0.74 1.28 -11.04
N THR A 70 -1.11 1.78 -12.22
CA THR A 70 -2.49 2.20 -12.53
C THR A 70 -3.47 1.04 -12.37
N ASN A 71 -3.17 -0.11 -12.97
CA ASN A 71 -4.03 -1.28 -12.87
C ASN A 71 -4.11 -1.80 -11.44
N ARG A 72 -3.00 -1.80 -10.71
CA ARG A 72 -2.97 -2.26 -9.32
C ARG A 72 -3.79 -1.37 -8.39
N LEU A 73 -3.72 -0.05 -8.56
CA LEU A 73 -4.54 0.90 -7.80
C LEU A 73 -6.04 0.70 -8.12
N ALA A 74 -6.40 0.55 -9.40
CA ALA A 74 -7.79 0.31 -9.81
C ALA A 74 -8.34 -1.04 -9.30
N ASP A 75 -7.52 -2.10 -9.32
CA ASP A 75 -7.89 -3.42 -8.77
C ASP A 75 -8.17 -3.32 -7.26
N ILE A 76 -7.33 -2.57 -6.53
CA ILE A 76 -7.51 -2.35 -5.10
C ILE A 76 -8.77 -1.53 -4.83
N GLU A 77 -8.99 -0.41 -5.52
CA GLU A 77 -10.21 0.41 -5.41
C GLU A 77 -11.46 -0.44 -5.62
N THR A 78 -11.48 -1.24 -6.70
CA THR A 78 -12.61 -2.11 -7.01
C THR A 78 -12.88 -3.11 -5.88
N ARG A 79 -11.82 -3.66 -5.27
CA ARG A 79 -11.95 -4.62 -4.16
C ARG A 79 -12.42 -3.94 -2.87
N VAL A 80 -11.90 -2.74 -2.57
CA VAL A 80 -12.33 -1.91 -1.44
C VAL A 80 -13.82 -1.57 -1.57
N GLU A 81 -14.27 -1.10 -2.74
CA GLU A 81 -15.69 -0.82 -2.99
C GLU A 81 -16.59 -2.05 -2.79
N GLN A 82 -16.09 -3.26 -3.06
CA GLN A 82 -16.86 -4.49 -2.81
C GLN A 82 -17.06 -4.75 -1.32
N PHE A 83 -16.07 -4.45 -0.48
CA PHE A 83 -16.23 -4.53 0.98
C PHE A 83 -17.31 -3.58 1.47
N GLU A 84 -17.31 -2.34 0.97
CA GLU A 84 -18.32 -1.33 1.31
C GLU A 84 -19.72 -1.77 0.88
N LYS A 85 -19.88 -2.21 -0.38
CA LYS A 85 -21.18 -2.69 -0.90
C LYS A 85 -21.69 -3.92 -0.16
N ASN A 86 -20.81 -4.86 0.19
CA ASN A 86 -21.19 -6.06 0.94
C ASN A 86 -21.64 -5.71 2.37
N ALA A 87 -21.01 -4.70 2.98
CA ALA A 87 -21.42 -4.19 4.28
C ALA A 87 -22.78 -3.48 4.25
N GLU A 88 -23.11 -2.78 3.16
CA GLU A 88 -24.40 -2.10 2.99
C GLU A 88 -25.58 -3.07 2.80
N THR A 89 -25.34 -4.28 2.31
CA THR A 89 -26.42 -5.26 2.07
C THR A 89 -26.97 -5.86 3.37
N THR A 90 -27.90 -5.14 4.01
CA THR A 90 -28.72 -5.71 5.08
C THR A 90 -29.76 -6.66 4.47
N LYS A 91 -29.51 -7.97 4.53
CA LYS A 91 -30.55 -8.95 4.21
C LYS A 91 -31.55 -9.01 5.37
N VAL A 92 -32.68 -8.34 5.22
CA VAL A 92 -33.82 -8.50 6.12
C VAL A 92 -34.61 -9.71 5.64
N ASP A 93 -34.26 -10.88 6.14
CA ASP A 93 -34.89 -12.15 5.74
C ASP A 93 -36.37 -12.23 6.17
N ASN A 94 -36.76 -11.52 7.24
CA ASN A 94 -38.13 -11.45 7.77
C ASN A 94 -38.47 -10.01 8.20
N PRO A 95 -39.18 -9.23 7.35
CA PRO A 95 -39.53 -7.84 7.63
C PRO A 95 -40.39 -7.64 8.88
N GLU A 96 -41.33 -8.54 9.15
CA GLU A 96 -42.23 -8.44 10.30
C GLU A 96 -41.48 -8.63 11.63
N ALA A 97 -40.58 -9.61 11.68
CA ALA A 97 -39.74 -9.85 12.87
C ALA A 97 -38.78 -8.66 13.12
N GLU A 98 -38.23 -8.08 12.06
CA GLU A 98 -37.36 -6.90 12.15
C GLU A 98 -38.11 -5.66 12.65
N LEU A 99 -39.36 -5.46 12.21
CA LEU A 99 -40.19 -4.36 12.70
C LEU A 99 -40.49 -4.49 14.20
N LEU A 100 -40.85 -5.69 14.65
CA LEU A 100 -41.08 -5.97 16.07
C LEU A 100 -39.80 -5.75 16.90
N ARG A 101 -38.65 -6.24 16.41
CA ARG A 101 -37.34 -6.01 17.05
C ARG A 101 -37.08 -4.52 17.25
N ARG A 102 -37.30 -3.69 16.22
CA ARG A 102 -37.10 -2.23 16.29
C ARG A 102 -38.01 -1.56 17.31
N GLN A 103 -39.29 -1.96 17.35
CA GLN A 103 -40.25 -1.44 18.33
C GLN A 103 -39.87 -1.83 19.76
N ASP A 104 -39.51 -3.09 19.99
CA ASP A 104 -39.07 -3.58 21.30
C ASP A 104 -37.80 -2.88 21.77
N PHE A 105 -36.86 -2.62 20.85
CA PHE A 105 -35.64 -1.89 21.14
C PHE A 105 -35.91 -0.44 21.55
N GLU A 106 -36.71 0.28 20.77
CA GLU A 106 -37.08 1.67 21.06
C GLU A 106 -37.80 1.78 22.40
N ALA A 107 -38.76 0.89 22.68
CA ALA A 107 -39.44 0.81 23.96
C ALA A 107 -38.44 0.59 25.10
N ARG A 108 -37.52 -0.36 24.96
CA ARG A 108 -36.51 -0.67 25.97
C ARG A 108 -35.62 0.55 26.30
N ILE A 109 -35.08 1.22 25.28
CA ILE A 109 -34.26 2.43 25.46
C ILE A 109 -35.08 3.59 26.06
N SER A 110 -36.37 3.67 25.76
CA SER A 110 -37.25 4.69 26.34
C SER A 110 -37.40 4.54 27.86
N PHE A 111 -37.43 3.30 28.37
CA PHE A 111 -37.55 3.00 29.80
C PHE A 111 -36.23 3.03 30.57
N TYR A 112 -35.08 2.93 29.89
CA TYR A 112 -33.78 3.00 30.56
C TYR A 112 -33.53 4.35 31.23
N ASN A 113 -32.99 4.27 32.44
CA ASN A 113 -32.38 5.39 33.14
C ASN A 113 -30.96 5.68 32.60
N ASP A 114 -30.38 6.81 33.00
CA ASP A 114 -29.08 7.25 32.49
C ASP A 114 -27.95 6.23 32.69
N GLN A 115 -27.93 5.54 33.84
CA GLN A 115 -26.91 4.53 34.12
C GLN A 115 -27.08 3.32 33.20
N GLU A 116 -28.31 2.86 32.99
CA GLU A 116 -28.61 1.75 32.08
C GLU A 116 -28.26 2.09 30.62
N ILE A 117 -28.45 3.35 30.20
CA ILE A 117 -28.03 3.81 28.87
C ILE A 117 -26.51 3.78 28.75
N MET A 118 -25.78 4.33 29.73
CA MET A 118 -24.32 4.31 29.73
C MET A 118 -23.77 2.88 29.73
N ASP A 119 -24.35 2.00 30.55
CA ASP A 119 -23.96 0.59 30.63
C ASP A 119 -24.25 -0.12 29.30
N TYR A 120 -25.37 0.17 28.65
CA TYR A 120 -25.66 -0.36 27.32
C TYR A 120 -24.61 0.09 26.30
N ILE A 121 -24.28 1.38 26.23
CA ILE A 121 -23.27 1.92 25.30
C ILE A 121 -21.90 1.26 25.52
N ASN A 122 -21.48 1.07 26.78
CA ASN A 122 -20.17 0.48 27.07
C ASN A 122 -20.07 -1.01 26.72
N ASN A 123 -21.20 -1.73 26.67
CA ASN A 123 -21.23 -3.18 26.50
C ASN A 123 -21.89 -3.63 25.18
N ALA A 124 -22.34 -2.70 24.34
CA ALA A 124 -23.04 -3.04 23.12
C ALA A 124 -22.12 -3.74 22.12
N ASP A 125 -22.66 -4.79 21.49
CA ASP A 125 -21.97 -5.53 20.45
C ASP A 125 -22.20 -4.87 19.09
N VAL A 126 -21.13 -4.31 18.55
CA VAL A 126 -21.07 -3.65 17.24
C VAL A 126 -21.60 -4.56 16.13
N GLN A 127 -21.28 -5.86 16.15
CA GLN A 127 -21.61 -6.79 15.07
C GLN A 127 -23.11 -7.11 15.00
N ASN A 128 -23.84 -6.89 16.10
CA ASN A 128 -25.26 -7.22 16.23
C ASN A 128 -26.17 -5.99 16.22
N MET A 129 -25.60 -4.78 16.13
CA MET A 129 -26.33 -3.52 16.14
C MET A 129 -26.62 -3.03 14.72
N SER A 130 -27.88 -2.70 14.46
CA SER A 130 -28.29 -2.05 13.22
C SER A 130 -28.08 -0.53 13.27
N VAL A 131 -28.00 0.11 12.09
CA VAL A 131 -27.96 1.57 11.97
C VAL A 131 -29.19 2.23 12.63
N TYR A 132 -30.36 1.58 12.59
CA TYR A 132 -31.55 2.05 13.28
C TYR A 132 -31.34 2.10 14.80
N GLU A 133 -30.89 0.99 15.39
CA GLU A 133 -30.65 0.90 16.83
C GLU A 133 -29.55 1.86 17.28
N LEU A 134 -28.50 2.03 16.48
CA LEU A 134 -27.46 3.05 16.72
C LEU A 134 -28.07 4.46 16.77
N ASN A 135 -28.98 4.80 15.85
CA ASN A 135 -29.61 6.11 15.83
C ASN A 135 -30.47 6.36 17.09
N ILE A 136 -31.22 5.35 17.54
CA ILE A 136 -32.00 5.42 18.78
C ILE A 136 -31.08 5.61 20.00
N LEU A 137 -29.95 4.90 20.07
CA LEU A 137 -28.97 5.08 21.15
C LEU A 137 -28.30 6.44 21.12
N LYS A 138 -27.96 6.95 19.93
CA LYS A 138 -27.42 8.29 19.77
C LYS A 138 -28.40 9.34 20.30
N ASP A 139 -29.68 9.20 19.97
CA ASP A 139 -30.72 10.09 20.47
C ASP A 139 -30.84 10.06 22.00
N ALA A 140 -30.76 8.87 22.61
CA ALA A 140 -30.74 8.72 24.06
C ALA A 140 -29.48 9.35 24.68
N TYR A 141 -28.32 9.14 24.08
CA TYR A 141 -27.05 9.75 24.49
C TYR A 141 -27.12 11.29 24.45
N ASP A 142 -27.63 11.87 23.36
CA ASP A 142 -27.68 13.31 23.18
C ASP A 142 -28.74 13.99 24.06
N LYS A 143 -29.90 13.34 24.27
CA LYS A 143 -31.08 13.97 24.89
C LYS A 143 -31.28 13.62 26.36
N LYS A 144 -30.87 12.43 26.81
CA LYS A 144 -31.09 11.97 28.19
C LYS A 144 -29.86 12.13 29.07
N LEU A 145 -28.66 11.95 28.54
CA LEU A 145 -27.44 12.07 29.33
C LEU A 145 -26.99 13.52 29.47
N SER A 146 -26.51 13.87 30.65
CA SER A 146 -25.76 15.11 30.90
C SER A 146 -24.38 15.08 30.23
N GLU A 147 -23.76 16.24 30.07
CA GLU A 147 -22.42 16.39 29.48
C GLU A 147 -21.36 15.52 30.20
N ASP A 148 -21.39 15.48 31.53
CA ASP A 148 -20.48 14.64 32.32
C ASP A 148 -20.69 13.13 32.05
N GLN A 149 -21.94 12.69 31.86
CA GLN A 149 -22.25 11.30 31.52
C GLN A 149 -21.85 10.98 30.07
N GLN A 150 -22.11 11.91 29.14
CA GLN A 150 -21.68 11.79 27.74
C GLN A 150 -20.17 11.62 27.63
N ASN A 151 -19.40 12.41 28.38
CA ASN A 151 -17.94 12.33 28.41
C ASN A 151 -17.43 10.96 28.92
N LYS A 152 -18.14 10.33 29.86
CA LYS A 152 -17.77 9.00 30.39
C LYS A 152 -17.89 7.88 29.36
N VAL A 153 -18.79 8.01 28.39
CA VAL A 153 -19.07 6.96 27.39
C VAL A 153 -18.75 7.38 25.95
N ALA A 154 -18.17 8.57 25.75
CA ALA A 154 -17.89 9.13 24.42
C ALA A 154 -17.04 8.21 23.55
N TYR A 155 -15.99 7.61 24.12
CA TYR A 155 -15.14 6.67 23.39
C TYR A 155 -15.89 5.40 22.94
N ALA A 156 -16.72 4.82 23.83
CA ALA A 156 -17.52 3.66 23.49
C ALA A 156 -18.58 3.98 22.43
N MET A 157 -19.24 5.14 22.53
CA MET A 157 -20.19 5.62 21.54
C MET A 157 -19.53 5.83 20.16
N GLU A 158 -18.32 6.40 20.11
CA GLU A 158 -17.62 6.57 18.84
C GLU A 158 -17.20 5.22 18.25
N ASN A 159 -16.72 4.27 19.05
CA ASN A 159 -16.40 2.91 18.56
C ASN A 159 -17.65 2.20 18.01
N LEU A 160 -18.79 2.31 18.68
CA LEU A 160 -20.06 1.79 18.19
C LEU A 160 -20.44 2.41 16.86
N LYS A 161 -20.39 3.73 16.77
CA LYS A 161 -20.70 4.47 15.56
C LYS A 161 -19.79 4.05 14.40
N GLN A 162 -18.48 3.98 14.63
CA GLN A 162 -17.52 3.57 13.60
C GLN A 162 -17.79 2.14 13.14
N GLY A 163 -17.93 1.21 14.08
CA GLY A 163 -18.08 -0.20 13.73
C GLY A 163 -19.44 -0.57 13.11
N VAL A 164 -20.51 0.15 13.44
CA VAL A 164 -21.84 -0.08 12.84
C VAL A 164 -21.97 0.60 11.48
N LEU A 165 -21.41 1.81 11.32
CA LEU A 165 -21.50 2.54 10.05
C LEU A 165 -20.46 2.06 9.02
N TYR A 166 -19.31 1.58 9.49
CA TYR A 166 -18.19 1.16 8.66
C TYR A 166 -17.66 -0.21 9.11
N PRO A 167 -18.49 -1.28 9.14
CA PRO A 167 -18.10 -2.57 9.70
C PRO A 167 -16.88 -3.20 8.99
N TYR A 168 -16.69 -2.84 7.72
CA TYR A 168 -15.55 -3.27 6.91
C TYR A 168 -14.19 -2.72 7.37
N THR A 169 -14.13 -1.66 8.17
CA THR A 169 -12.84 -1.09 8.63
C THR A 169 -12.13 -1.99 9.63
N THR A 170 -12.81 -2.98 10.19
CA THR A 170 -12.22 -4.00 11.06
C THR A 170 -11.68 -5.21 10.30
N ASP A 171 -11.96 -5.31 8.99
CA ASP A 171 -11.50 -6.41 8.15
C ASP A 171 -10.00 -6.28 7.84
N GLU A 172 -9.26 -7.37 8.03
CA GLU A 172 -7.81 -7.39 7.84
C GLU A 172 -7.43 -7.22 6.35
N GLU A 173 -8.20 -7.83 5.43
CA GLU A 173 -7.99 -7.69 3.98
C GLU A 173 -8.24 -6.24 3.55
N TYR A 174 -9.32 -5.61 4.01
CA TYR A 174 -9.62 -4.19 3.74
C TYR A 174 -8.47 -3.27 4.18
N ASN A 175 -7.97 -3.47 5.41
CA ASN A 175 -6.89 -2.65 5.95
C ASN A 175 -5.57 -2.85 5.18
N ASN A 176 -5.25 -4.10 4.82
CA ASN A 176 -4.07 -4.42 4.02
C ASN A 176 -4.15 -3.82 2.61
N LEU A 177 -5.33 -3.85 1.98
CA LEU A 177 -5.58 -3.24 0.68
C LEU A 177 -5.43 -1.72 0.72
N THR A 178 -6.04 -1.08 1.73
CA THR A 178 -5.94 0.37 1.93
C THR A 178 -4.49 0.81 2.17
N PHE A 179 -3.74 0.03 2.96
CA PHE A 179 -2.31 0.24 3.15
C PHE A 179 -1.54 0.13 1.83
N ALA A 180 -1.75 -0.95 1.07
CA ALA A 180 -1.08 -1.16 -0.20
C ALA A 180 -1.38 -0.06 -1.23
N TYR A 181 -2.64 0.40 -1.29
CA TYR A 181 -3.04 1.52 -2.14
C TYR A 181 -2.20 2.77 -1.83
N ASN A 182 -2.18 3.17 -0.55
CA ASN A 182 -1.46 4.36 -0.10
C ASN A 182 0.05 4.27 -0.39
N VAL A 183 0.66 3.11 -0.16
CA VAL A 183 2.08 2.90 -0.47
C VAL A 183 2.33 3.10 -1.96
N ILE A 184 1.55 2.46 -2.83
CA ILE A 184 1.74 2.53 -4.29
C ILE A 184 1.48 3.94 -4.82
N ASP A 185 0.40 4.59 -4.40
CA ASP A 185 0.02 5.94 -4.85
C ASP A 185 1.11 6.98 -4.52
N GLN A 186 1.63 6.96 -3.29
CA GLN A 186 2.66 7.88 -2.82
C GLN A 186 3.99 7.77 -3.59
N THR A 187 4.25 6.66 -4.27
CA THR A 187 5.45 6.53 -5.11
C THR A 187 5.41 7.42 -6.35
N GLY A 188 4.23 7.81 -6.81
CA GLY A 188 4.04 8.47 -8.10
C GLY A 188 4.36 7.59 -9.32
N MET A 189 4.48 6.26 -9.16
CA MET A 189 4.78 5.29 -10.23
C MET A 189 3.71 5.30 -11.33
N ALA A 190 2.43 5.45 -10.99
CA ALA A 190 1.35 5.54 -11.97
C ALA A 190 1.53 6.74 -12.93
N ASN A 191 2.10 7.84 -12.43
CA ASN A 191 2.30 9.06 -13.21
C ASN A 191 3.62 9.07 -13.97
N SER A 192 4.71 8.66 -13.30
CA SER A 192 6.07 8.85 -13.81
C SER A 192 6.71 7.57 -14.35
N GLY A 193 6.28 6.38 -13.92
CA GLY A 193 6.93 5.11 -14.24
C GLY A 193 8.23 4.90 -13.47
N VAL A 194 8.41 5.58 -12.32
CA VAL A 194 9.58 5.37 -11.46
C VAL A 194 9.70 3.92 -11.01
N VAL A 195 10.94 3.48 -10.89
CA VAL A 195 11.28 2.12 -10.47
C VAL A 195 11.84 2.14 -9.08
N ILE A 196 11.31 1.27 -8.24
CA ILE A 196 11.67 1.12 -6.84
C ILE A 196 12.41 -0.19 -6.67
N THR A 197 13.62 -0.13 -6.12
CA THR A 197 14.43 -1.31 -5.82
C THR A 197 14.90 -1.28 -4.37
N PRO A 198 15.12 -2.44 -3.73
CA PRO A 198 15.67 -2.49 -2.39
C PRO A 198 17.02 -1.77 -2.31
N ASP A 199 17.22 -0.99 -1.25
CA ASP A 199 18.52 -0.45 -0.87
C ASP A 199 19.17 -1.39 0.15
N ASN A 200 20.06 -2.26 -0.34
CA ASN A 200 20.74 -3.25 0.48
C ASN A 200 21.84 -2.63 1.38
N GLU A 201 22.20 -1.35 1.19
CA GLU A 201 23.24 -0.67 1.97
C GLU A 201 22.65 0.09 3.17
N TYR A 202 21.49 0.72 2.99
CA TYR A 202 20.91 1.64 3.98
C TYR A 202 19.55 1.19 4.56
N GLY A 203 19.04 0.00 4.21
CA GLY A 203 17.81 -0.54 4.81
C GLY A 203 16.54 0.16 4.33
N GLY A 204 16.49 0.53 3.04
CA GLY A 204 15.40 1.30 2.46
C GLY A 204 15.10 0.92 1.02
N VAL A 205 14.70 1.90 0.21
CA VAL A 205 14.51 1.72 -1.24
C VAL A 205 15.14 2.86 -2.03
N ILE A 206 15.56 2.52 -3.23
CA ILE A 206 16.02 3.47 -4.25
C ILE A 206 14.88 3.70 -5.22
N ILE A 207 14.43 4.95 -5.31
CA ILE A 207 13.40 5.40 -6.27
C ILE A 207 14.11 6.20 -7.36
N LYS A 208 14.11 5.67 -8.58
CA LYS A 208 14.72 6.31 -9.76
C LYS A 208 13.91 6.03 -11.00
N THR A 209 13.86 6.99 -11.91
CA THR A 209 13.33 6.78 -13.26
C THR A 209 14.21 5.79 -14.04
N LEU A 210 13.67 5.15 -15.08
CA LEU A 210 14.50 4.27 -15.91
C LEU A 210 15.50 5.07 -16.73
N SER A 211 15.15 6.28 -17.13
CA SER A 211 16.08 7.22 -17.74
C SER A 211 17.32 7.50 -16.87
N GLU A 212 17.15 7.72 -15.56
CA GLU A 212 18.27 7.87 -14.63
C GLU A 212 19.09 6.58 -14.49
N ARG A 213 18.43 5.43 -14.32
CA ARG A 213 19.09 4.13 -14.20
C ARG A 213 19.90 3.78 -15.45
N TYR A 214 19.37 4.10 -16.62
CA TYR A 214 20.05 3.94 -17.91
C TYR A 214 21.32 4.81 -17.99
N ASN A 215 21.23 6.09 -17.63
CA ASN A 215 22.39 6.99 -17.61
C ASN A 215 23.45 6.55 -16.60
N ASP A 216 23.02 6.05 -15.43
CA ASP A 216 23.90 5.46 -14.42
C ASP A 216 24.62 4.24 -14.99
N ALA A 217 23.92 3.35 -15.69
CA ALA A 217 24.53 2.15 -16.29
C ALA A 217 25.58 2.50 -17.36
N LEU A 218 25.31 3.49 -18.22
CA LEU A 218 26.30 3.99 -19.18
C LEU A 218 27.53 4.58 -18.48
N THR A 219 27.32 5.39 -17.45
CA THR A 219 28.40 6.01 -16.67
C THR A 219 29.25 4.95 -15.97
N GLN A 220 28.62 3.93 -15.38
CA GLN A 220 29.31 2.80 -14.76
C GLN A 220 30.12 2.00 -15.77
N ALA A 221 29.57 1.72 -16.97
CA ALA A 221 30.29 1.00 -18.02
C ALA A 221 31.54 1.78 -18.48
N LYS A 222 31.42 3.10 -18.65
CA LYS A 222 32.54 3.99 -18.97
C LYS A 222 33.63 3.94 -17.90
N ASN A 223 33.27 4.15 -16.65
CA ASN A 223 34.21 4.17 -15.53
C ASN A 223 34.95 2.82 -15.37
N LYS A 224 34.23 1.70 -15.52
CA LYS A 224 34.83 0.35 -15.50
C LYS A 224 35.85 0.17 -16.64
N GLN A 225 35.51 0.62 -17.85
CA GLN A 225 36.43 0.51 -19.00
C GLN A 225 37.68 1.37 -18.84
N ASP A 226 37.53 2.60 -18.36
CA ASP A 226 38.65 3.52 -18.15
C ASP A 226 39.59 3.03 -17.04
N SER A 227 39.02 2.48 -15.95
CA SER A 227 39.80 1.86 -14.87
C SER A 227 40.60 0.66 -15.36
N ALA A 228 39.99 -0.21 -16.17
CA ALA A 228 40.67 -1.36 -16.77
C ALA A 228 41.81 -0.94 -17.72
N ARG A 229 41.64 0.15 -18.47
CA ARG A 229 42.70 0.71 -19.32
C ARG A 229 43.87 1.23 -18.49
N GLN A 230 43.60 2.03 -17.46
CA GLN A 230 44.64 2.56 -16.55
C GLN A 230 45.43 1.42 -15.89
N GLN A 231 44.76 0.37 -15.44
CA GLN A 231 45.44 -0.79 -14.84
C GLN A 231 46.28 -1.58 -15.86
N ALA A 232 45.81 -1.72 -17.09
CA ALA A 232 46.58 -2.36 -18.16
C ALA A 232 47.81 -1.54 -18.57
N GLU A 233 47.70 -0.21 -18.60
CA GLU A 233 48.82 0.71 -18.86
C GLU A 233 49.85 0.69 -17.74
N PHE A 234 49.40 0.70 -16.48
CA PHE A 234 50.24 0.50 -15.31
C PHE A 234 51.03 -0.82 -15.46
N ASN A 235 50.34 -1.95 -15.65
CA ASN A 235 51.01 -3.26 -15.78
C ASN A 235 52.05 -3.30 -16.91
N LYS A 236 51.80 -2.66 -18.06
CA LYS A 236 52.79 -2.54 -19.13
C LYS A 236 54.04 -1.77 -18.69
N GLN A 237 53.90 -0.66 -17.96
CA GLN A 237 55.04 0.13 -17.48
C GLN A 237 55.97 -0.62 -16.51
N TYR A 238 55.45 -1.61 -15.75
CA TYR A 238 56.25 -2.42 -14.82
C TYR A 238 56.84 -3.69 -15.46
N VAL A 239 56.32 -4.14 -16.60
CA VAL A 239 56.91 -5.28 -17.35
C VAL A 239 58.16 -4.85 -18.13
N TYR A 240 58.23 -3.59 -18.60
CA TYR A 240 59.41 -3.06 -19.33
C TYR A 240 60.50 -2.43 -18.43
N LYS A 241 60.36 -2.53 -17.10
CA LYS A 241 61.35 -2.03 -16.11
C LYS A 241 62.10 -3.15 -15.37
N LYS A 242 62.07 -4.38 -15.87
CA LYS A 242 62.91 -5.49 -15.39
C LYS A 242 64.01 -5.82 -16.39
#